data_AF-A0AAU8PZB1-F1
#
_entry.id   AF-A0AAU8PZB1-F1
#
_cell.length_a   1.000
_cell.length_b   1.000
_cell.length_c   1.000
_cell.angle_alpha   90.00
_cell.angle_beta   90.00
_cell.angle_gamma   90.00
#
_symmetry.space_group_name_H-M   'P 1'
#
loop_
_entity.id
_entity.type
_entity.pdbx_description
1 polymer ?
#
loop_
_entity_poly.entity_id
_entity_poly.type
_entity_poly.pdbx_seq_one_letter_code
_entity_poly.pdbx_strand_id
1 'polypeptide(L)' 'MGYDISLIFKIIGIGILVGVAHYVLKNSGKEDYAVIATLGGLGIVLIWVVQLLGGFFDQVRSVFKLF' A
#
# COMPACT_ATOMS: atom_id res chain seq x y z
N MET A 1 21.80 5.35 10.72
CA MET A 1 20.40 5.73 10.97
C MET A 1 19.80 6.27 9.67
N GLY A 2 19.45 5.38 8.75
CA GLY A 2 18.65 5.75 7.59
C GLY A 2 17.21 5.52 7.98
N TYR A 3 16.39 6.57 8.00
CA TYR A 3 14.94 6.39 8.07
C TYR A 3 14.54 5.42 6.95
N ASP A 4 13.53 4.58 7.17
CA ASP A 4 12.98 3.57 6.24
C ASP A 4 12.41 4.21 4.96
N ILE A 5 13.27 4.84 4.17
CA ILE A 5 12.99 5.48 2.90
C ILE A 5 12.43 4.45 1.93
N SER A 6 12.85 3.19 2.06
CA SER A 6 12.31 2.04 1.33
C SER A 6 10.79 1.90 1.48
N LEU A 7 10.23 2.20 2.65
CA LEU A 7 8.78 2.11 2.89
C LEU A 7 8.03 3.24 2.18
N ILE A 8 8.58 4.46 2.23
CA ILE A 8 8.03 5.63 1.54
C ILE A 8 8.08 5.41 0.01
N PHE A 9 9.21 4.93 -0.53
CA PHE A 9 9.33 4.58 -1.95
C PHE A 9 8.36 3.48 -2.36
N LYS A 10 8.11 2.49 -1.49
CA LYS A 10 7.12 1.43 -1.74
C LYS A 10 5.71 1.99 -1.94
N ILE A 11 5.29 2.92 -1.07
CA ILE A 11 3.97 3.55 -1.12
C ILE A 11 3.84 4.46 -2.35
N ILE A 12 4.86 5.28 -2.62
CA ILE A 12 4.88 6.18 -3.79
C ILE A 12 4.86 5.35 -5.09
N GLY A 13 5.63 4.27 -5.16
CA GLY A 13 5.70 3.39 -6.32
C GLY A 13 4.35 2.76 -6.67
N ILE A 14 3.60 2.29 -5.66
CA ILE A 14 2.23 1.80 -5.86
C ILE A 14 1.31 2.92 -6.32
N GLY A 15 1.40 4.10 -5.70
CA GLY A 15 0.57 5.26 -6.09
C GLY A 15 0.72 5.61 -7.57
N ILE A 16 1.96 5.63 -8.07
CA ILE A 16 2.27 5.87 -9.48
C ILE A 16 1.72 4.74 -10.36
N LEU A 17 1.96 3.47 -9.99
CA LEU A 17 1.48 2.32 -10.76
C LEU A 17 -0.04 2.30 -10.91
N VAL A 18 -0.77 2.52 -9.80
CA VAL A 18 -2.24 2.55 -9.79
C VAL A 18 -2.76 3.75 -10.59
N GLY A 19 -2.13 4.93 -10.45
CA GLY A 19 -2.48 6.11 -11.24
C GLY A 19 -2.28 5.91 -12.75
N VAL A 20 -1.17 5.30 -13.15
CA VAL A 20 -0.90 4.97 -14.56
C VAL A 20 -1.90 3.93 -15.07
N ALA A 21 -2.19 2.88 -14.30
CA ALA A 21 -3.18 1.87 -14.68
C ALA A 21 -4.58 2.49 -14.86
N HIS A 22 -4.99 3.37 -13.93
CA HIS A 22 -6.25 4.09 -14.03
C HIS A 22 -6.30 4.96 -15.29
N TYR A 23 -5.25 5.74 -15.56
CA TYR A 23 -5.18 6.60 -16.74
C TYR A 23 -5.25 5.80 -18.05
N VAL A 24 -4.52 4.69 -18.15
CA VAL A 24 -4.53 3.82 -19.33
C VAL A 24 -5.90 3.18 -19.55
N LEU A 25 -6.54 2.68 -18.50
CA LEU A 25 -7.87 2.05 -18.59
C LEU A 25 -8.95 3.07 -18.98
N LYS A 26 -8.89 4.26 -18.39
CA LYS A 26 -9.78 5.38 -18.75
C LYS A 26 -9.59 5.80 -20.21
N ASN A 27 -8.35 5.96 -20.66
CA ASN A 27 -8.05 6.36 -22.04
C ASN A 27 -8.37 5.26 -23.07
N SER A 28 -8.54 4.01 -22.62
CA SER A 28 -8.98 2.88 -23.44
C SER A 28 -10.51 2.75 -23.53
N GLY A 29 -11.27 3.70 -22.97
CA GLY A 29 -12.74 3.66 -22.92
C GLY A 29 -13.30 2.65 -21.91
N LYS A 30 -12.47 2.12 -21.01
CA LYS A 30 -12.81 1.09 -20.02
C LYS A 30 -12.89 1.70 -18.61
N GLU A 31 -13.79 2.66 -18.43
CA GLU A 31 -13.86 3.45 -17.20
C GLU A 31 -14.25 2.61 -15.97
N ASP A 32 -15.14 1.62 -16.12
CA ASP A 32 -15.51 0.70 -15.04
C ASP A 32 -14.30 -0.09 -14.49
N TYR A 33 -13.41 -0.53 -15.38
CA TYR A 33 -12.19 -1.23 -14.99
C TYR A 33 -11.19 -0.28 -14.32
N ALA A 34 -11.16 0.99 -14.73
CA ALA A 34 -10.31 2.00 -14.11
C ALA A 34 -10.69 2.24 -12.64
N VAL A 35 -11.99 2.23 -12.31
CA VAL A 35 -12.47 2.34 -10.93
C VAL A 35 -12.09 1.12 -10.10
N ILE A 36 -12.30 -0.09 -10.65
CA ILE A 36 -11.93 -1.34 -9.99
C ILE A 36 -10.41 -1.41 -9.75
N ALA A 37 -9.60 -0.95 -10.70
CA ALA A 37 -8.15 -0.89 -10.55
C ALA A 37 -7.71 0.06 -9.42
N THR A 38 -8.36 1.23 -9.27
CA THR A 38 -8.08 2.15 -8.17
C THR A 38 -8.46 1.56 -6.82
N LEU A 39 -9.61 0.89 -6.73
CA LEU A 39 -10.06 0.20 -5.51
C LEU A 39 -9.13 -0.98 -5.14
N GLY A 40 -8.67 -1.74 -6.14
CA GLY A 40 -7.68 -2.80 -5.94
C GLY A 40 -6.34 -2.24 -5.44
N GLY A 41 -5.89 -1.12 -6.01
CA GLY A 41 -4.72 -0.39 -5.56
C GLY A 41 -4.82 0.05 -4.10
N LEU A 42 -5.96 0.60 -3.70
CA LEU A 42 -6.25 0.95 -2.31
C LEU A 42 -6.23 -0.29 -1.40
N GLY A 43 -6.85 -1.40 -1.83
CA GLY A 43 -6.86 -2.65 -1.08
C GLY A 43 -5.45 -3.20 -0.79
N ILE A 44 -4.54 -3.15 -1.77
CA ILE A 44 -3.15 -3.59 -1.59
C ILE A 44 -2.44 -2.73 -0.53
N VAL A 45 -2.64 -1.41 -0.55
CA VAL A 45 -2.04 -0.50 0.44
C VAL A 45 -2.58 -0.82 1.84
N LEU A 46 -3.88 -1.06 1.98
CA LEU A 46 -4.49 -1.39 3.27
C LEU A 46 -3.93 -2.69 3.86
N ILE A 47 -3.66 -3.72 3.03
CA ILE A 47 -3.04 -4.97 3.50
C ILE A 47 -1.66 -4.70 4.10
N TRP A 48 -0.86 -3.83 3.49
CA TRP A 48 0.45 -3.47 4.04
C TRP A 48 0.36 -2.68 5.33
N VAL A 49 -0.63 -1.80 5.47
CA VAL A 49 -0.86 -1.10 6.74
C VAL A 49 -1.15 -2.11 7.85
N VAL A 50 -1.98 -3.12 7.60
CA VAL A 50 -2.27 -4.18 8.58
C VAL A 50 -1.01 -4.95 8.96
N GLN A 51 -0.15 -5.30 8.00
CA GLN A 51 1.12 -5.99 8.29
C GLN A 51 2.07 -5.12 9.12
N LEU A 52 2.14 -3.82 8.84
CA LEU A 52 2.94 -2.88 9.62
C LEU A 52 2.43 -2.73 11.05
N LEU A 53 1.11 -2.68 11.23
CA LEU A 53 0.50 -2.70 12.55
C LEU A 53 0.81 -3.99 13.29
N GLY A 54 0.76 -5.15 12.63
CA GLY A 54 1.15 -6.43 13.22
C GLY A 54 2.59 -6.40 13.76
N GLY A 55 3.54 -5.97 12.93
CA GLY A 55 4.94 -5.82 13.35
C GLY A 55 5.12 -4.80 14.49
N PHE A 56 4.34 -3.72 14.50
CA PHE A 56 4.33 -2.75 15.60
C PHE A 56 3.82 -3.37 16.90
N PHE A 57 2.71 -4.12 16.85
CA PHE A 57 2.19 -4.83 18.03
C PHE A 57 3.16 -5.89 18.55
N ASP A 58 3.87 -6.59 17.65
CA ASP A 58 4.91 -7.53 18.05
C ASP A 58 6.10 -6.84 18.75
N GLN A 59 6.50 -5.65 18.27
CA GLN A 59 7.51 -4.84 18.95
C GLN A 59 7.04 -4.38 20.32
N VAL A 60 5.79 -3.90 20.44
CA VAL A 60 5.20 -3.53 21.74
C VAL A 60 5.21 -4.76 22.66
N ARG A 61 4.73 -5.91 22.19
CA ARG A 61 4.70 -7.16 22.95
C ARG A 61 6.11 -7.57 23.44
N SER A 62 7.12 -7.40 22.59
CA SER A 62 8.54 -7.65 22.91
C SER A 62 9.06 -6.73 24.01
N VAL A 63 8.77 -5.43 23.93
CA VAL A 63 9.16 -4.44 24.96
C VAL A 63 8.55 -4.78 26.32
N PHE A 64 7.27 -5.19 26.32
CA PHE A 64 6.56 -5.56 27.54
C PHE A 64 6.83 -7.01 28.00
N LYS A 65 7.70 -7.79 27.33
CA LYS A 65 7.96 -9.21 27.61
C LYS A 65 6.70 -10.06 27.76
N LEU A 66 5.65 -9.71 27.01
CA LEU A 66 4.43 -10.50 26.94
C LEU A 66 4.72 -11.68 26.01
N PHE A 67 5.37 -12.72 26.54
CA PHE A 67 5.66 -13.96 25.81
C PHE A 67 4.38 -14.60 25.26
#